data_AF-A0A2C9M751-F1
#
_entry.id   AF-A0A2C9M751-F1
#
_cell.length_a   1.000
_cell.length_b   1.000
_cell.length_c   1.000
_cell.angle_alpha   90.00
_cell.angle_beta   90.00
_cell.angle_gamma   90.00
#
_symmetry.space_group_name_H-M   'P 1'
#
loop_
_entity.id
_entity.type
_entity.pdbx_description
1 polymer ?
#
loop_
_entity_poly.entity_id
_entity_poly.type
_entity_poly.pdbx_seq_one_letter_code
_entity_poly.pdbx_strand_id
1 'polypeptide(L)'
;MEEVVKREENNKKKSVIMEQAIQQVSLMKDSERIALILEYQEKNMELLTLLEEQEKCSFKTADFQVVCRKCRQVRINSFNMRTILGKYRISIDRNLLTNKFIVCKPDKPEFMDELEFVGKTYCCGKLPSGATCGSQLGLMIKHKKVPFFNVGIKFIGILTDDSKPLLLCKQWKKMTYDIEELSFDDIKNYIKEM
;
A
#
# COMPACT_ATOMS: atom_id res chain seq x y z
N MET A 1 -11.63 -5.00 34.91
CA MET A 1 -12.86 -5.82 35.05
C MET A 1 -14.10 -4.95 34.84
N GLU A 2 -14.19 -3.77 35.47
CA GLU A 2 -15.30 -2.83 35.26
C GLU A 2 -15.51 -2.36 33.80
N GLU A 3 -14.45 -2.12 33.04
CA GLU A 3 -14.57 -1.72 31.62
C GLU A 3 -15.20 -2.81 30.75
N VAL A 4 -14.94 -4.09 31.07
CA VAL A 4 -15.52 -5.24 30.37
C VAL A 4 -17.00 -5.32 30.67
N VAL A 5 -17.39 -5.15 31.93
CA VAL A 5 -18.81 -5.14 32.36
C VAL A 5 -19.57 -3.99 31.69
N LYS A 6 -19.03 -2.76 31.71
CA LYS A 6 -19.64 -1.59 31.03
C LYS A 6 -19.78 -1.80 29.53
N ARG A 7 -18.79 -2.42 28.88
CA ARG A 7 -18.86 -2.75 27.44
C ARG A 7 -19.98 -3.75 27.15
N GLU A 8 -20.11 -4.79 27.96
CA GLU A 8 -21.17 -5.79 27.79
C GLU A 8 -22.57 -5.24 28.05
N GLU A 9 -22.73 -4.37 29.06
CA GLU A 9 -23.99 -3.66 29.28
C GLU A 9 -24.36 -2.77 28.09
N ASN A 10 -23.39 -2.07 27.51
CA ASN A 10 -23.60 -1.26 26.32
C ASN A 10 -23.93 -2.12 25.08
N ASN A 11 -23.31 -3.29 24.93
CA ASN A 11 -23.64 -4.22 23.86
C ASN A 11 -25.07 -4.72 23.98
N LYS A 12 -25.52 -5.07 25.19
CA LYS A 12 -26.92 -5.47 25.45
C LYS A 12 -27.89 -4.36 25.07
N LYS A 13 -27.63 -3.11 25.49
CA LYS A 13 -28.45 -1.95 25.11
C LYS A 13 -28.48 -1.73 23.60
N LYS A 14 -27.33 -1.86 22.91
CA LYS A 14 -27.26 -1.77 21.45
C LYS A 14 -28.07 -2.85 20.76
N SER A 15 -28.09 -4.08 21.28
CA SER A 15 -28.91 -5.17 20.72
C SER A 15 -30.39 -4.82 20.75
N VAL A 16 -30.87 -4.32 21.89
CA VAL A 16 -32.28 -3.91 22.03
C VAL A 16 -32.64 -2.79 21.06
N ILE A 17 -31.78 -1.77 20.94
CA ILE A 17 -31.99 -0.65 20.01
C ILE A 17 -31.99 -1.15 18.55
N MET A 18 -31.10 -2.09 18.21
CA MET A 18 -31.02 -2.67 16.87
C MET A 18 -32.30 -3.44 16.51
N GLU A 19 -32.80 -4.28 17.43
CA GLU A 19 -34.06 -5.01 17.23
C GLU A 19 -35.25 -4.07 17.03
N GLN A 20 -35.34 -3.01 17.85
CA GLN A 20 -36.36 -1.98 17.71
C GLN A 20 -36.26 -1.26 16.36
N ALA A 21 -35.05 -0.92 15.91
CA ALA A 21 -34.85 -0.26 14.62
C ALA A 21 -35.23 -1.18 13.44
N ILE A 22 -34.89 -2.46 13.49
CA ILE A 22 -35.30 -3.44 12.46
C ILE A 22 -36.83 -3.55 12.40
N GLN A 23 -37.48 -3.64 13.56
CA GLN A 23 -38.94 -3.67 13.63
C GLN A 23 -39.57 -2.41 13.04
N GLN A 24 -39.07 -1.23 13.41
CA GLN A 24 -39.56 0.04 12.85
C GLN A 24 -39.43 0.09 11.33
N VAL A 25 -38.27 -0.29 10.79
CA VAL A 25 -38.05 -0.33 9.33
C VAL A 25 -38.95 -1.39 8.65
N SER A 26 -39.21 -2.51 9.32
CA SER A 26 -40.08 -3.58 8.78
C SER A 26 -41.55 -3.17 8.70
N LEU A 27 -41.98 -2.25 9.57
CA LEU A 27 -43.34 -1.72 9.62
C LEU A 27 -43.56 -0.52 8.69
N MET A 28 -42.50 0.02 8.08
CA MET A 28 -42.61 1.10 7.11
C MET A 28 -43.29 0.64 5.83
N LYS A 29 -44.03 1.55 5.18
CA LYS A 29 -44.58 1.28 3.85
C LYS A 29 -43.46 1.16 2.83
N ASP A 30 -43.63 0.26 1.87
CA ASP A 30 -42.64 0.02 0.83
C ASP A 30 -42.25 1.29 0.06
N SER A 31 -43.22 2.16 -0.24
CA SER A 31 -42.97 3.43 -0.92
C SER A 31 -42.06 4.38 -0.13
N GLU A 32 -42.27 4.48 1.19
CA GLU A 32 -41.47 5.33 2.08
C GLU A 32 -40.07 4.75 2.26
N ARG A 33 -39.98 3.42 2.42
CA ARG A 33 -38.71 2.70 2.55
C ARG A 33 -37.85 2.82 1.29
N ILE A 34 -38.44 2.66 0.10
CA ILE A 34 -37.73 2.80 -1.18
C ILE A 34 -37.23 4.23 -1.35
N ALA A 35 -38.06 5.24 -1.06
CA ALA A 35 -37.66 6.64 -1.16
C ALA A 35 -36.44 6.95 -0.26
N LEU A 36 -36.45 6.49 1.00
CA LEU A 36 -35.32 6.67 1.91
C LEU A 36 -34.06 5.93 1.46
N ILE A 37 -34.18 4.72 0.91
CA ILE A 37 -33.05 3.98 0.37
C ILE A 37 -32.42 4.74 -0.80
N LEU A 38 -33.25 5.25 -1.72
CA LEU A 38 -32.76 6.00 -2.88
C LEU A 38 -32.06 7.29 -2.45
N GLU A 39 -32.65 8.05 -1.52
CA GLU A 39 -32.04 9.26 -0.96
C GLU A 39 -30.69 8.95 -0.29
N TYR A 40 -30.62 7.85 0.46
CA TYR A 40 -29.38 7.41 1.10
C TYR A 40 -28.31 6.99 0.08
N GLN A 41 -28.71 6.27 -0.98
CA GLN A 41 -27.82 5.88 -2.06
C GLN A 41 -27.28 7.09 -2.81
N GLU A 42 -28.13 8.07 -3.12
CA GLU A 42 -27.75 9.31 -3.80
C GLU A 42 -26.71 10.09 -2.99
N LYS A 43 -27.00 10.35 -1.70
CA LYS A 43 -26.05 11.02 -0.79
C LYS A 43 -24.71 10.29 -0.67
N ASN A 44 -24.73 8.96 -0.64
CA ASN A 44 -23.49 8.18 -0.59
C ASN A 44 -22.72 8.24 -1.91
N MET A 45 -23.40 8.23 -3.05
CA MET A 45 -22.75 8.37 -4.35
C MET A 45 -22.08 9.74 -4.50
N GLU A 46 -22.74 10.81 -4.06
CA GLU A 46 -22.13 12.15 -4.00
C GLU A 46 -20.89 12.17 -3.11
N LEU A 47 -20.97 11.61 -1.91
CA LEU A 47 -19.85 11.52 -0.99
C LEU A 47 -18.68 10.72 -1.57
N LEU A 48 -18.95 9.58 -2.21
CA LEU A 48 -17.93 8.75 -2.85
C LEU A 48 -17.24 9.52 -3.99
N THR A 49 -18.01 10.24 -4.80
CA THR A 49 -17.48 11.06 -5.90
C THR A 49 -16.56 12.17 -5.36
N LEU A 50 -17.01 12.88 -4.31
CA LEU A 50 -16.20 13.92 -3.65
C LEU A 50 -14.88 13.37 -3.07
N LEU A 51 -14.93 12.18 -2.46
CA LEU A 51 -13.73 11.53 -1.93
C LEU A 51 -12.76 11.13 -3.04
N GLU A 52 -13.25 10.60 -4.16
CA GLU A 52 -12.42 10.27 -5.33
C GLU A 52 -11.78 11.52 -5.97
N GLU A 53 -12.53 12.61 -6.09
CA GLU A 53 -12.01 13.89 -6.60
C GLU A 53 -10.95 14.49 -5.67
N GLN A 54 -11.15 14.39 -4.36
CA GLN A 54 -10.18 14.85 -3.37
C GLN A 54 -8.89 14.03 -3.41
N GLU A 55 -8.98 12.70 -3.61
CA GLU A 55 -7.81 11.86 -3.80
C GLU A 55 -7.04 12.28 -5.07
N LYS A 56 -7.73 12.50 -6.20
CA LYS A 56 -7.14 12.95 -7.48
C LYS A 56 -6.44 14.31 -7.36
N CYS A 57 -7.03 15.28 -6.66
CA CYS A 57 -6.44 16.61 -6.48
C CYS A 57 -5.20 16.63 -5.56
N SER A 58 -4.96 15.55 -4.79
CA SER A 58 -3.87 15.51 -3.81
C SER A 58 -2.54 14.98 -4.35
N PHE A 59 -2.54 14.41 -5.57
CA PHE A 59 -1.34 13.81 -6.14
C PHE A 59 -0.31 14.87 -6.55
N LYS A 60 0.91 14.72 -6.03
CA LYS A 60 2.10 15.50 -6.38
C LYS A 60 2.91 14.69 -7.38
N THR A 61 3.26 15.34 -8.48
CA THR A 61 4.23 14.85 -9.47
C THR A 61 5.68 15.17 -9.09
N ALA A 62 5.94 15.52 -7.84
CA ALA A 62 7.28 15.88 -7.39
C ALA A 62 8.18 14.65 -7.26
N ASP A 63 9.44 14.81 -7.66
CA ASP A 63 10.46 13.78 -7.51
C ASP A 63 10.68 13.43 -6.03
N PHE A 64 10.74 12.15 -5.74
CA PHE A 64 11.12 11.63 -4.43
C PHE A 64 12.02 10.39 -4.57
N GLN A 65 12.68 10.04 -3.48
CA GLN A 65 13.47 8.84 -3.33
C GLN A 65 12.91 7.94 -2.23
N VAL A 66 12.80 6.67 -2.53
CA VAL A 66 12.57 5.61 -1.55
C VAL A 66 13.92 5.14 -1.03
N VAL A 67 14.12 5.18 0.28
CA VAL A 67 15.39 4.77 0.91
C VAL A 67 15.19 3.75 2.02
N CYS A 68 16.21 2.94 2.29
CA CYS A 68 16.21 2.08 3.47
C CYS A 68 16.09 2.92 4.75
N ARG A 69 15.08 2.63 5.57
CA ARG A 69 14.82 3.35 6.83
C ARG A 69 16.00 3.32 7.81
N LYS A 70 16.81 2.26 7.80
CA LYS A 70 17.93 2.09 8.74
C LYS A 70 19.25 2.68 8.23
N CYS A 71 19.77 2.18 7.10
CA CYS A 71 21.10 2.56 6.61
C CYS A 71 21.09 3.58 5.45
N ARG A 72 19.94 3.84 4.83
CA ARG A 72 19.77 4.75 3.67
C ARG A 72 20.63 4.45 2.42
N GLN A 73 21.32 3.31 2.38
CA GLN A 73 22.18 2.94 1.24
C GLN A 73 21.38 2.43 0.04
N VAL A 74 20.32 1.65 0.26
CA VAL A 74 19.36 1.35 -0.80
C VAL A 74 18.56 2.61 -1.05
N ARG A 75 18.67 3.16 -2.26
CA ARG A 75 17.94 4.33 -2.74
C ARG A 75 17.31 4.00 -4.09
N ILE A 76 16.06 4.40 -4.27
CA ILE A 76 15.28 4.16 -5.49
C ILE A 76 14.61 5.47 -5.83
N ASN A 77 14.86 5.98 -7.03
CA ASN A 77 14.20 7.18 -7.49
C ASN A 77 12.76 6.87 -7.91
N SER A 78 11.87 7.83 -7.68
CA SER A 78 10.46 7.76 -8.08
C SER A 78 10.25 7.40 -9.56
N PHE A 79 11.07 7.93 -10.47
CA PHE A 79 11.00 7.58 -11.90
C PHE A 79 11.28 6.09 -12.20
N ASN A 80 12.03 5.41 -11.32
CA ASN A 80 12.30 3.97 -11.41
C ASN A 80 11.24 3.14 -10.67
N MET A 81 10.15 3.75 -10.21
CA MET A 81 9.04 3.03 -9.60
C MET A 81 7.92 2.83 -10.61
N ARG A 82 7.29 1.66 -10.51
CA ARG A 82 6.04 1.34 -11.21
C ARG A 82 5.06 0.66 -10.26
N THR A 83 3.79 0.63 -10.61
CA THR A 83 2.80 -0.25 -9.99
C THR A 83 2.52 -1.47 -10.85
N ILE A 84 2.16 -2.59 -10.21
CA ILE A 84 1.49 -3.71 -10.85
C ILE A 84 0.09 -3.82 -10.24
N LEU A 85 -0.93 -3.87 -11.09
CA LEU A 85 -2.35 -3.89 -10.75
C LEU A 85 -2.78 -2.71 -9.85
N GLY A 86 -2.11 -1.55 -9.94
CA GLY A 86 -2.31 -0.40 -9.04
C GLY A 86 -2.01 -0.66 -7.56
N LYS A 87 -1.53 -1.85 -7.20
CA LYS A 87 -1.36 -2.35 -5.82
C LYS A 87 0.11 -2.52 -5.45
N TYR A 88 0.88 -3.21 -6.29
CA TYR A 88 2.23 -3.62 -5.96
C TYR A 88 3.23 -2.62 -6.49
N ARG A 89 3.85 -1.83 -5.60
CA ARG A 89 4.87 -0.84 -5.98
C ARG A 89 6.20 -1.57 -6.17
N ILE A 90 6.73 -1.56 -7.38
CA ILE A 90 7.98 -2.23 -7.75
C ILE A 90 9.04 -1.22 -8.17
N SER A 91 10.30 -1.65 -8.10
CA SER A 91 11.39 -0.95 -8.74
C SER A 91 11.76 -1.60 -10.08
N ILE A 92 11.91 -0.78 -11.11
CA ILE A 92 12.51 -1.16 -12.40
C ILE A 92 14.02 -0.84 -12.45
N ASP A 93 14.61 -0.38 -11.35
CA ASP A 93 16.06 -0.22 -11.24
C ASP A 93 16.76 -1.56 -11.01
N ARG A 94 17.44 -2.06 -12.05
CA ARG A 94 18.18 -3.32 -12.03
C ARG A 94 19.39 -3.32 -11.13
N ASN A 95 20.01 -2.15 -10.94
CA ASN A 95 21.21 -2.00 -10.13
C ASN A 95 20.97 -2.48 -8.70
N LEU A 96 19.72 -2.42 -8.23
CA LEU A 96 19.32 -2.92 -6.93
C LEU A 96 19.46 -4.45 -6.79
N LEU A 97 19.23 -5.19 -7.87
CA LEU A 97 19.37 -6.65 -7.90
C LEU A 97 20.82 -7.08 -8.14
N THR A 98 21.57 -6.33 -8.95
CA THR A 98 22.95 -6.69 -9.33
C THR A 98 23.99 -6.22 -8.32
N ASN A 99 23.84 -5.03 -7.71
CA ASN A 99 24.89 -4.41 -6.88
C ASN A 99 24.95 -4.94 -5.44
N LYS A 100 24.46 -6.14 -5.17
CA LYS A 100 24.47 -6.80 -3.84
C LYS A 100 23.87 -5.99 -2.69
N PHE A 101 23.19 -4.86 -2.95
CA PHE A 101 22.56 -4.04 -1.90
C PHE A 101 21.27 -4.64 -1.36
N ILE A 102 20.65 -5.56 -2.11
CA ILE A 102 19.46 -6.29 -1.72
C ILE A 102 19.73 -7.79 -1.86
N VAL A 103 19.30 -8.57 -0.87
CA VAL A 103 19.26 -10.03 -0.94
C VAL A 103 17.83 -10.51 -0.76
N CYS A 104 17.40 -11.44 -1.60
CA CYS A 104 16.16 -12.18 -1.40
C CYS A 104 16.45 -13.43 -0.58
N LYS A 105 15.68 -13.66 0.48
CA LYS A 105 15.60 -14.97 1.14
C LYS A 105 14.37 -15.68 0.58
N PRO A 106 14.56 -16.70 -0.29
CA PRO A 106 13.46 -17.44 -0.85
C PRO A 106 12.61 -18.06 0.26
N ASP A 107 11.30 -18.05 0.06
CA ASP A 107 10.32 -18.76 0.88
C ASP A 107 9.57 -19.76 -0.02
N LYS A 108 8.63 -20.52 0.54
CA LYS A 108 7.70 -21.31 -0.28
C LYS A 108 6.95 -20.36 -1.23
N PRO A 109 7.01 -20.56 -2.56
CA PRO A 109 6.34 -19.68 -3.50
C PRO A 109 4.82 -19.68 -3.29
N GLU A 110 4.24 -18.49 -3.22
CA GLU A 110 2.79 -18.29 -3.16
C GLU A 110 2.32 -17.58 -4.43
N PHE A 111 1.14 -17.95 -4.93
CA PHE A 111 0.58 -17.36 -6.14
C PHE A 111 -0.69 -16.58 -5.80
N MET A 112 -0.75 -15.32 -6.22
CA MET A 112 -1.91 -14.43 -6.02
C MET A 112 -1.89 -13.34 -7.09
N ASP A 113 -3.05 -12.96 -7.63
CA ASP A 113 -3.20 -11.86 -8.59
C ASP A 113 -2.21 -11.95 -9.78
N GLU A 114 -2.00 -13.15 -10.36
CA GLU A 114 -1.03 -13.43 -11.44
C GLU A 114 0.45 -13.18 -11.08
N LEU A 115 0.74 -13.02 -9.79
CA LEU A 115 2.09 -12.84 -9.25
C LEU A 115 2.55 -14.09 -8.51
N GLU A 116 3.83 -14.41 -8.67
CA GLU A 116 4.54 -15.40 -7.84
C GLU A 116 5.34 -14.65 -6.78
N PHE A 117 4.97 -14.82 -5.51
CA PHE A 117 5.69 -14.27 -4.36
C PHE A 117 6.82 -15.20 -3.99
N VAL A 118 8.05 -14.76 -4.25
CA VAL A 118 9.25 -15.61 -4.14
C VAL A 118 9.82 -15.62 -2.72
N GLY A 119 9.74 -14.49 -2.02
CA GLY A 119 10.28 -14.38 -0.66
C GLY A 119 10.54 -12.96 -0.20
N LYS A 120 11.11 -12.82 1.00
CA LYS A 120 11.38 -11.53 1.63
C LYS A 120 12.71 -10.98 1.18
N THR A 121 12.77 -9.67 0.94
CA THR A 121 14.00 -8.97 0.56
C THR A 121 14.56 -8.16 1.72
N TYR A 122 15.88 -8.16 1.85
CA TYR A 122 16.63 -7.55 2.94
C TYR A 122 17.75 -6.66 2.42
N CYS A 123 18.04 -5.60 3.16
CA CYS A 123 19.11 -4.67 2.87
C CYS A 123 20.48 -5.24 3.29
N CYS A 124 21.42 -5.24 2.35
CA CYS A 124 22.81 -5.64 2.54
C CYS A 124 23.76 -4.45 2.72
N GLY A 125 23.23 -3.23 2.80
CA GLY A 125 24.03 -2.04 3.05
C GLY A 125 24.74 -2.08 4.41
N LYS A 126 25.67 -1.14 4.63
CA LYS A 126 26.44 -1.01 5.87
C LYS A 126 25.87 0.06 6.79
N LEU A 127 25.83 -0.23 8.09
CA LEU A 127 25.55 0.74 9.14
C LEU A 127 26.81 1.55 9.48
N PRO A 128 26.69 2.69 10.17
CA PRO A 128 27.85 3.47 10.64
C PRO A 128 28.83 2.65 11.50
N SER A 129 28.34 1.60 12.19
CA SER A 129 29.15 0.65 12.94
C SER A 129 29.92 -0.36 12.09
N GLY A 130 29.76 -0.36 10.76
CA GLY A 130 30.35 -1.35 9.85
C GLY A 130 29.56 -2.67 9.73
N ALA A 131 28.56 -2.91 10.58
CA ALA A 131 27.69 -4.07 10.50
C ALA A 131 26.76 -4.02 9.27
N THR A 132 26.35 -5.19 8.78
CA THR A 132 25.35 -5.29 7.70
C THR A 132 23.97 -4.87 8.22
N CYS A 133 23.24 -4.08 7.44
CA CYS A 133 21.97 -3.48 7.84
C CYS A 133 20.90 -4.52 8.18
N GLY A 134 20.70 -5.50 7.31
CA GLY A 134 19.76 -6.61 7.50
C GLY A 134 18.30 -6.19 7.62
N SER A 135 17.94 -4.92 7.38
CA SER A 135 16.55 -4.48 7.42
C SER A 135 15.76 -5.16 6.32
N GLN A 136 14.58 -5.70 6.62
CA GLN A 136 13.63 -6.04 5.56
C GLN A 136 13.34 -4.77 4.74
N LEU A 137 13.08 -4.93 3.44
CA LEU A 137 12.78 -3.85 2.50
C LEU A 137 11.45 -4.08 1.77
N GLY A 138 11.07 -5.35 1.59
CA GLY A 138 9.84 -5.73 0.94
C GLY A 138 9.84 -7.21 0.56
N LEU A 139 9.42 -7.49 -0.67
CA LEU A 139 9.28 -8.83 -1.22
C LEU A 139 9.91 -8.91 -2.61
N MET A 140 10.33 -10.11 -3.00
CA MET A 140 10.63 -10.42 -4.39
C MET A 140 9.37 -11.05 -5.00
N ILE A 141 8.89 -10.49 -6.10
CA ILE A 141 7.74 -11.02 -6.83
C ILE A 141 8.13 -11.30 -8.27
N LYS A 142 7.49 -12.25 -8.94
CA LYS A 142 7.58 -12.39 -10.39
C LYS A 142 6.25 -12.05 -11.03
N HIS A 143 6.30 -11.22 -12.05
CA HIS A 143 5.18 -10.91 -12.92
C HIS A 143 5.56 -11.35 -14.34
N LYS A 144 4.73 -12.18 -14.98
CA LYS A 144 5.03 -12.73 -16.32
C LYS A 144 6.42 -13.37 -16.41
N LYS A 145 6.81 -14.11 -15.36
CA LYS A 145 8.13 -14.77 -15.17
C LYS A 145 9.32 -13.81 -15.00
N VAL A 146 9.10 -12.50 -14.92
CA VAL A 146 10.15 -11.50 -14.70
C VAL A 146 10.19 -11.12 -13.22
N PRO A 147 11.34 -11.21 -12.54
CA PRO A 147 11.46 -10.87 -11.13
C PRO A 147 11.52 -9.35 -10.93
N PHE A 148 10.77 -8.85 -9.97
CA PHE A 148 10.77 -7.45 -9.55
C PHE A 148 10.92 -7.34 -8.04
N PHE A 149 11.69 -6.35 -7.61
CA PHE A 149 11.72 -5.97 -6.20
C PHE A 149 10.47 -5.15 -5.86
N ASN A 150 9.57 -5.76 -5.09
CA ASN A 150 8.40 -5.09 -4.53
C ASN A 150 8.74 -4.38 -3.22
N VAL A 151 8.44 -3.09 -3.16
CA VAL A 151 8.81 -2.19 -2.07
C VAL A 151 7.74 -2.18 -0.98
N GLY A 152 8.12 -2.58 0.24
CA GLY A 152 7.23 -2.57 1.39
C GLY A 152 7.25 -1.23 2.13
N ILE A 153 6.20 -0.43 2.01
CA ILE A 153 6.10 0.93 2.59
C ILE A 153 6.50 1.04 4.07
N LYS A 154 6.20 0.01 4.88
CA LYS A 154 6.51 -0.02 6.32
C LYS A 154 8.01 -0.11 6.62
N PHE A 155 8.81 -0.54 5.65
CA PHE A 155 10.22 -0.87 5.80
C PHE A 155 11.17 0.16 5.19
N ILE A 156 10.62 1.12 4.47
CA ILE A 156 11.35 2.19 3.79
C ILE A 156 11.04 3.55 4.42
N GLY A 157 11.81 4.56 4.03
CA GLY A 157 11.44 5.96 4.22
C GLY A 157 11.44 6.69 2.88
N ILE A 158 10.76 7.83 2.85
CA ILE A 158 10.62 8.68 1.66
C ILE A 158 11.42 9.95 1.89
N LEU A 159 12.28 10.28 0.94
CA LEU A 159 13.12 11.47 0.93
C LEU A 159 12.71 12.33 -0.26
N THR A 160 12.26 13.55 0.00
CA THR A 160 11.86 14.51 -1.04
C THR A 160 12.96 15.51 -1.37
N ASP A 161 13.88 15.68 -0.42
CA ASP A 161 15.02 16.57 -0.45
C ASP A 161 15.99 16.04 0.61
N ASP A 162 17.29 15.98 0.31
CA ASP A 162 18.31 15.50 1.25
C ASP A 162 18.37 16.36 2.54
N SER A 163 17.90 17.62 2.48
CA SER A 163 17.81 18.51 3.63
C SER A 163 16.59 18.24 4.53
N LYS A 164 15.58 17.53 4.03
CA LYS A 164 14.32 17.28 4.76
C LYS A 164 14.40 16.00 5.59
N PRO A 165 13.64 15.93 6.71
CA PRO A 165 13.55 14.72 7.50
C PRO A 165 12.94 13.58 6.68
N LEU A 166 13.40 12.36 6.96
CA LEU A 166 12.90 11.15 6.33
C LEU A 166 11.43 10.92 6.71
N LEU A 167 10.54 10.91 5.71
CA LEU A 167 9.12 10.66 5.92
C LEU A 167 8.85 9.16 6.05
N LEU A 168 8.13 8.77 7.10
CA LEU A 168 7.79 7.38 7.38
C LEU A 168 6.29 7.15 7.18
N CYS A 169 5.95 6.40 6.14
CA CYS A 169 4.56 6.07 5.82
C CYS A 169 4.22 4.64 6.27
N LYS A 170 3.01 4.43 6.78
CA LYS A 170 2.53 3.08 7.14
C LYS A 170 1.79 2.38 6.00
N GLN A 171 1.30 3.14 5.02
CA GLN A 171 0.43 2.70 3.95
C GLN A 171 0.73 3.47 2.66
N TRP A 172 0.78 2.76 1.52
CA TRP A 172 0.98 3.38 0.20
C TRP A 172 -0.18 4.31 -0.18
N LYS A 173 -1.43 4.01 0.19
CA LYS A 173 -2.59 4.85 -0.10
C LYS A 173 -2.52 6.27 0.51
N LYS A 174 -1.70 6.46 1.55
CA LYS A 174 -1.49 7.78 2.17
C LYS A 174 -0.34 8.56 1.53
N MET A 175 0.37 7.97 0.58
CA MET A 175 1.35 8.69 -0.22
C MET A 175 0.61 9.52 -1.25
N THR A 176 0.91 10.81 -1.27
CA THR A 176 0.36 11.77 -2.21
C THR A 176 1.14 11.78 -3.52
N TYR A 177 1.79 10.68 -3.91
CA TYR A 177 2.60 10.63 -5.14
C TYR A 177 1.98 9.65 -6.10
N ASP A 178 1.85 10.09 -7.35
CA ASP A 178 1.41 9.20 -8.42
C ASP A 178 2.58 8.35 -8.90
N ILE A 179 2.31 7.07 -9.14
CA ILE A 179 3.31 6.11 -9.63
C ILE A 179 2.65 5.36 -10.77
N GLU A 180 3.26 5.48 -11.96
CA GLU A 180 2.73 4.90 -13.19
C GLU A 180 2.65 3.37 -13.13
N GLU A 181 1.67 2.81 -13.83
CA GLU A 181 1.52 1.37 -13.99
C GLU A 181 2.61 0.81 -14.92
N LEU A 182 3.08 -0.40 -14.62
CA LEU A 182 4.14 -1.08 -15.38
C LEU A 182 3.69 -1.33 -16.82
N SER A 183 4.38 -0.69 -17.77
CA SER A 183 4.10 -0.86 -19.20
C SER A 183 4.85 -2.07 -19.78
N PHE A 184 4.44 -2.51 -20.98
CA PHE A 184 5.16 -3.54 -21.72
C PHE A 184 6.58 -3.09 -22.12
N ASP A 185 6.75 -1.81 -22.46
CA ASP A 185 8.05 -1.25 -22.80
C ASP A 185 8.98 -1.20 -21.58
N ASP A 186 8.45 -0.89 -20.40
CA ASP A 186 9.22 -1.01 -19.15
C ASP A 186 9.72 -2.44 -18.95
N ILE A 187 8.87 -3.46 -19.15
CA ILE A 187 9.28 -4.87 -19.04
C ILE A 187 10.36 -5.21 -20.07
N LYS A 188 10.17 -4.81 -21.33
CA LYS A 188 11.14 -5.06 -22.41
C LYS A 188 12.48 -4.40 -22.11
N ASN A 189 12.45 -3.14 -21.68
CA ASN A 189 13.62 -2.39 -21.25
C ASN A 189 14.20 -2.90 -19.95
N TYR A 190 13.43 -3.61 -19.12
CA TYR A 190 13.84 -4.32 -17.90
C TYR A 190 14.30 -5.76 -18.14
N ILE A 191 14.12 -6.33 -19.32
CA ILE A 191 14.74 -7.60 -19.71
C ILE A 191 16.01 -7.38 -20.53
N LYS A 192 16.04 -6.43 -21.46
CA LYS A 192 17.18 -6.22 -22.40
C LYS A 192 18.56 -6.04 -21.76
N GLU A 193 18.65 -5.31 -20.66
CA GLU A 193 19.86 -5.06 -19.87
C GLU A 193 20.14 -6.19 -18.84
N MET A 194 19.51 -7.39 -18.97
CA MET A 194 19.73 -8.58 -18.09
C MET A 194 20.76 -9.46 -18.78
#